data_AF-A0A7U9N8E0-F1
#
_entry.id   AF-A0A7U9N8E0-F1
#
_cell.length_a   1.000
_cell.length_b   1.000
_cell.length_c   1.000
_cell.angle_alpha   90.00
_cell.angle_beta   90.00
_cell.angle_gamma   90.00
#
_symmetry.space_group_name_H-M   'P 1'
#
loop_
_entity.id
_entity.type
_entity.pdbx_description
1 polymer ?
#
loop_
_entity_poly.entity_id
_entity_poly.type
_entity_poly.pdbx_seq_one_letter_code
_entity_poly.pdbx_strand_id
1 'polypeptide(L)'
;MLDSKVQAKINSTIGKKAIVVPPELEEKMKNDPVLAKGVMAKVEGLIAEQDIMNPNPRKGYLIALDENGNIAHACVTSEKMSVSSAEFIEARKAREEKHDEYERLAEESALKRKRMEQETDERYYQTGINKKVVSIAGYEVAGILR
;
A
#
# COMPACT_ATOMS: atom_id res chain seq x y z
N MET A 1 -9.11 -1.02 30.36
CA MET A 1 -10.38 -0.71 29.67
C MET A 1 -11.12 -2.02 29.36
N LEU A 2 -11.71 -2.65 30.37
CA LEU A 2 -12.41 -3.95 30.26
C LEU A 2 -13.70 -3.94 31.12
N ASP A 3 -14.30 -2.77 31.31
CA ASP A 3 -15.56 -2.70 32.04
C ASP A 3 -16.68 -3.28 31.18
N SER A 4 -17.28 -4.39 31.63
CA SER A 4 -18.31 -5.13 30.89
C SER A 4 -19.53 -4.26 30.55
N LYS A 5 -19.81 -3.23 31.35
CA LYS A 5 -20.92 -2.30 31.14
C LYS A 5 -20.60 -1.34 30.00
N VAL A 6 -19.36 -0.86 29.91
CA VAL A 6 -18.86 -0.06 28.78
C VAL A 6 -18.85 -0.90 27.50
N GLN A 7 -18.38 -2.14 27.55
CA GLN A 7 -18.37 -3.06 26.40
C GLN A 7 -19.79 -3.35 25.90
N ALA A 8 -20.74 -3.59 26.80
CA ALA A 8 -22.15 -3.82 26.45
C ALA A 8 -22.79 -2.59 25.79
N LYS A 9 -22.47 -1.38 26.27
CA LYS A 9 -22.91 -0.12 25.63
C LYS A 9 -22.35 0.01 24.22
N ILE A 10 -21.05 -0.26 24.03
CA ILE A 10 -20.41 -0.22 22.71
C ILE A 10 -21.12 -1.23 21.79
N ASN A 11 -21.24 -2.49 22.21
CA ASN A 11 -21.92 -3.53 21.42
C ASN A 11 -23.38 -3.21 21.09
N SER A 12 -24.10 -2.50 21.96
CA SER A 12 -25.47 -2.06 21.70
C SER A 12 -25.55 -0.97 20.62
N THR A 13 -24.47 -0.23 20.37
CA THR A 13 -24.40 0.85 19.36
C THR A 13 -23.78 0.39 18.03
N ILE A 14 -23.16 -0.79 18.01
CA ILE A 14 -22.65 -1.44 16.79
C ILE A 14 -23.82 -1.69 15.82
N GLY A 15 -23.61 -1.35 14.55
CA GLY A 15 -24.63 -1.54 13.50
C GLY A 15 -25.80 -0.56 13.50
N LYS A 16 -25.92 0.31 14.51
CA LYS A 16 -27.03 1.29 14.59
C LYS A 16 -26.66 2.59 13.88
N LYS A 17 -27.60 3.10 13.07
CA LYS A 17 -27.52 4.40 12.41
C LYS A 17 -28.42 5.38 13.14
N ALA A 18 -27.86 6.48 13.62
CA ALA A 18 -28.58 7.56 14.28
C ALA A 18 -28.20 8.89 13.63
N ILE A 19 -29.21 9.67 13.25
CA ILE A 19 -29.05 11.01 12.69
C ILE A 19 -29.66 11.97 13.70
N VAL A 20 -28.86 12.93 14.18
CA VAL A 20 -29.30 14.00 15.05
C VAL A 20 -29.61 15.21 14.19
N VAL A 21 -30.89 15.58 14.12
CA VAL A 21 -31.40 16.71 13.34
C VAL A 21 -31.74 17.83 14.33
N PRO A 22 -31.14 19.02 14.20
CA PRO A 22 -31.53 20.16 15.03
C PRO A 22 -32.94 20.66 14.65
N PRO A 23 -33.73 21.18 15.62
CA PRO A 23 -35.13 21.55 15.40
C PRO A 23 -35.29 22.62 14.32
N GLU A 24 -34.35 23.55 14.23
CA GLU A 24 -34.34 24.61 13.21
C GLU A 24 -34.21 24.06 11.79
N LEU A 25 -33.39 23.00 11.62
CA LEU A 25 -33.28 22.32 10.34
C LEU A 25 -34.53 21.50 10.04
N GLU A 26 -35.14 20.88 11.05
CA GLU A 26 -36.37 20.10 10.89
C GLU A 26 -37.51 20.97 10.35
N GLU A 27 -37.66 22.19 10.87
CA GLU A 27 -38.65 23.15 10.36
C GLU A 27 -38.33 23.59 8.92
N LYS A 28 -37.06 23.86 8.60
CA LYS A 28 -36.65 24.19 7.22
C LYS A 28 -36.95 23.04 6.25
N MET A 29 -36.67 21.80 6.64
CA MET A 29 -36.92 20.61 5.81
C MET A 29 -38.41 20.30 5.63
N LYS A 30 -39.27 20.65 6.60
CA LYS A 30 -40.73 20.55 6.44
C LYS A 30 -41.26 21.52 5.39
N ASN A 31 -40.66 22.71 5.29
CA ASN A 31 -41.06 23.74 4.34
C ASN A 31 -40.39 23.58 2.97
N ASP A 32 -39.18 23.01 2.91
CA ASP A 32 -38.42 22.76 1.69
C ASP A 32 -38.04 21.26 1.55
N PRO A 33 -38.83 20.48 0.80
CA PRO A 33 -38.53 19.07 0.56
C PRO A 33 -37.32 18.85 -0.37
N VAL A 34 -36.89 19.86 -1.14
CA VAL A 34 -35.68 19.77 -1.97
C VAL A 34 -34.44 19.80 -1.08
N LEU A 35 -34.43 20.70 -0.10
CA LEU A 35 -33.40 20.73 0.93
C LEU A 35 -33.31 19.38 1.65
N ALA A 36 -34.45 18.83 2.08
CA ALA A 36 -34.48 17.55 2.79
C ALA A 36 -33.82 16.40 1.99
N LYS A 37 -34.10 16.32 0.69
CA LYS A 37 -33.47 15.34 -0.22
C LYS A 37 -31.96 15.58 -0.34
N GLY A 38 -31.53 16.83 -0.43
CA GLY A 38 -30.11 17.18 -0.48
C GLY A 38 -29.35 16.78 0.79
N VAL A 39 -29.96 16.97 1.95
CA VAL A 39 -29.39 16.56 3.26
C VAL A 39 -29.26 15.04 3.34
N MET A 40 -30.32 14.31 2.96
CA MET A 40 -30.29 12.84 2.94
C MET A 40 -29.22 12.31 1.99
N ALA A 41 -29.08 12.89 0.79
CA ALA A 41 -28.06 12.49 -0.17
C ALA A 41 -26.63 12.69 0.37
N LYS A 42 -26.38 13.76 1.12
CA LYS A 42 -25.08 13.97 1.79
C LYS A 42 -24.80 12.91 2.85
N VAL A 43 -25.81 12.57 3.66
CA VAL A 43 -25.70 11.53 4.69
C VAL A 43 -25.44 10.16 4.05
N GLU A 44 -26.18 9.81 3.00
CA GLU A 44 -25.98 8.59 2.25
C GLU A 44 -24.61 8.53 1.58
N GLY A 45 -24.15 9.64 1.01
CA GLY A 45 -22.81 9.77 0.44
C GLY A 45 -21.71 9.49 1.46
N LEU A 46 -21.82 10.05 2.66
CA LEU A 46 -20.86 9.78 3.74
C LEU A 46 -20.87 8.30 4.15
N ILE A 47 -22.05 7.71 4.32
CA ILE A 47 -22.17 6.28 4.67
C ILE A 47 -21.54 5.40 3.58
N ALA A 48 -21.84 5.68 2.31
CA ALA A 48 -21.29 4.93 1.19
C ALA A 48 -19.76 5.04 1.11
N GLU A 49 -19.20 6.23 1.25
CA GLU A 49 -17.74 6.44 1.27
C GLU A 49 -17.08 5.67 2.41
N GLN A 50 -17.67 5.72 3.60
CA GLN A 50 -17.17 4.97 4.75
C GLN A 50 -17.27 3.46 4.52
N ASP A 51 -18.37 2.96 3.98
CA ASP A 51 -18.58 1.53 3.68
C ASP A 51 -17.59 1.02 2.61
N ILE A 52 -17.23 1.83 1.61
CA ILE A 52 -16.17 1.51 0.63
C ILE A 52 -14.80 1.38 1.32
N MET A 53 -14.45 2.33 2.19
CA MET A 53 -13.15 2.37 2.86
C MET A 53 -12.97 1.22 3.86
N ASN A 54 -14.05 0.72 4.44
CA ASN A 54 -14.01 -0.41 5.36
C ASN A 54 -15.33 -1.20 5.26
N PRO A 55 -15.38 -2.33 4.54
CA PRO A 55 -16.61 -3.07 4.26
C PRO A 55 -17.09 -3.92 5.44
N ASN A 56 -17.13 -3.34 6.65
CA ASN A 56 -17.60 -4.04 7.85
C ASN A 56 -19.13 -3.92 7.97
N PRO A 57 -19.88 -5.03 7.89
CA PRO A 57 -21.34 -5.01 7.97
C PRO A 57 -21.89 -4.62 9.35
N ARG A 58 -21.04 -4.55 10.37
CA ARG A 58 -21.37 -4.16 11.75
C ARG A 58 -20.91 -2.73 12.07
N LYS A 59 -21.03 -1.81 11.11
CA LYS A 59 -20.79 -0.39 11.34
C LYS A 59 -22.02 0.34 11.86
N GLY A 60 -21.85 1.03 12.97
CA GLY A 60 -22.76 2.05 13.47
C GLY A 60 -22.31 3.44 13.04
N TYR A 61 -23.28 4.33 12.89
CA TYR A 61 -23.07 5.71 12.50
C TYR A 61 -23.86 6.63 13.42
N LEU A 62 -23.21 7.64 13.97
CA LEU A 62 -23.85 8.75 14.67
C LEU A 62 -23.51 10.03 13.92
N ILE A 63 -24.48 10.59 13.21
CA ILE A 63 -24.30 11.73 12.31
C ILE A 63 -25.11 12.91 12.87
N ALA A 64 -24.44 13.98 13.25
CA ALA A 64 -25.07 15.21 13.70
C ALA A 64 -25.03 16.24 12.57
N LEU A 65 -26.19 16.83 12.28
CA LEU A 65 -26.35 17.86 11.27
C LEU A 65 -26.29 19.27 11.87
N ASP A 66 -25.83 20.24 11.09
CA ASP A 66 -25.92 21.67 11.40
C ASP A 66 -27.30 22.24 10.99
N GLU A 67 -27.53 23.52 11.29
CA GLU A 67 -28.76 24.26 10.97
C GLU A 67 -29.04 24.41 9.45
N ASN A 68 -28.05 24.11 8.61
CA ASN A 68 -28.10 24.18 7.15
C ASN A 68 -28.19 22.78 6.50
N GLY A 69 -28.15 21.71 7.30
CA GLY A 69 -28.18 20.33 6.83
C GLY A 69 -26.84 19.79 6.31
N ASN A 70 -25.72 20.40 6.69
CA ASN A 70 -24.40 19.79 6.53
C ASN A 70 -24.05 18.93 7.74
N ILE A 71 -23.07 18.05 7.55
CA ILE A 71 -22.60 17.15 8.60
C ILE A 71 -21.64 17.93 9.51
N ALA A 72 -22.11 18.29 10.71
CA ALA A 72 -21.31 19.00 11.71
C ALA A 72 -20.34 18.06 12.44
N HIS A 73 -20.81 16.86 12.76
CA HIS A 73 -20.00 15.84 13.44
C HIS A 73 -20.46 14.44 13.03
N ALA A 74 -19.51 13.55 12.74
CA ALA A 74 -19.79 12.15 12.46
C ALA A 74 -18.89 11.25 13.31
N CYS A 75 -19.50 10.31 14.03
CA CYS A 75 -18.80 9.25 14.74
C CYS A 75 -19.15 7.90 14.09
N VAL A 76 -18.12 7.17 13.67
CA VAL A 76 -18.25 5.83 13.11
C VAL A 76 -17.82 4.84 14.18
N THR A 77 -18.73 3.94 14.55
CA THR A 77 -18.45 2.83 15.47
C THR A 77 -18.42 1.54 14.66
N SER A 78 -17.46 0.67 14.93
CA SER A 78 -17.46 -0.65 14.31
C SER A 78 -16.96 -1.68 15.31
N GLU A 79 -17.46 -2.91 15.18
CA GLU A 79 -16.81 -4.03 15.84
C GLU A 79 -15.36 -4.14 15.33
N LYS A 80 -14.40 -4.39 16.22
CA LYS A 80 -13.03 -4.67 15.82
C LYS A 80 -13.04 -5.96 15.00
N MET A 81 -12.77 -5.85 13.71
CA MET A 81 -12.57 -7.01 12.86
C MET A 81 -11.09 -7.39 12.96
N SER A 82 -10.77 -8.46 13.70
CA SER A 82 -9.44 -9.04 13.64
C SER A 82 -9.34 -9.82 12.34
N VAL A 83 -8.45 -9.42 11.43
CA VAL A 83 -8.01 -10.32 10.36
C VAL A 83 -7.40 -11.57 11.00
N SER A 84 -7.79 -12.75 10.54
CA SER A 84 -7.27 -13.99 11.12
C SER A 84 -5.76 -14.03 10.89
N SER A 85 -5.01 -14.42 11.92
CA SER A 85 -3.53 -14.50 11.85
C SER A 85 -3.05 -15.44 10.73
N ALA A 86 -3.87 -16.41 10.32
CA ALA A 86 -3.52 -17.43 9.33
C ALA A 86 -3.25 -16.84 7.93
N GLU A 87 -4.14 -15.98 7.43
CA GLU A 87 -3.96 -15.32 6.12
C GLU A 87 -2.75 -14.37 6.12
N PHE A 88 -2.46 -13.74 7.27
CA PHE A 88 -1.30 -12.86 7.42
C PHE A 88 0.02 -13.65 7.47
N ILE A 89 0.02 -14.86 8.06
CA ILE A 89 1.17 -15.76 8.09
C ILE A 89 1.45 -16.31 6.67
N GLU A 90 0.43 -16.73 5.92
CA GLU A 90 0.62 -17.19 4.54
C GLU A 90 1.09 -16.07 3.61
N ALA A 91 0.49 -14.88 3.69
CA ALA A 91 0.93 -13.72 2.91
C ALA A 91 2.38 -13.32 3.24
N ARG A 92 2.80 -13.49 4.50
CA ARG A 92 4.19 -13.26 4.91
C ARG A 92 5.13 -14.34 4.35
N LYS A 93 4.78 -15.62 4.45
CA LYS A 93 5.57 -16.73 3.89
C LYS A 93 5.75 -16.61 2.39
N ALA A 94 4.68 -16.26 1.66
CA ALA A 94 4.75 -16.06 0.21
C ALA A 94 5.68 -14.89 -0.19
N ARG A 95 5.75 -13.83 0.62
CA ARG A 95 6.70 -12.72 0.41
C ARG A 95 8.15 -13.12 0.74
N GLU A 96 8.33 -13.94 1.77
CA GLU A 96 9.64 -14.46 2.18
C GLU A 96 10.23 -15.40 1.12
N GLU A 97 9.45 -16.35 0.60
CA GLU A 97 9.89 -17.24 -0.49
C GLU A 97 10.27 -16.48 -1.76
N LYS A 98 9.53 -15.41 -2.09
CA LYS A 98 9.86 -14.56 -3.25
C LYS A 98 11.13 -13.74 -3.04
N HIS A 99 11.42 -13.36 -1.79
CA HIS A 99 12.64 -12.64 -1.47
C HIS A 99 13.87 -13.56 -1.59
N ASP A 100 13.79 -14.78 -1.07
CA ASP A 100 14.88 -15.76 -1.13
C ASP A 100 15.21 -16.18 -2.58
N GLU A 101 14.19 -16.33 -3.42
CA GLU A 101 14.38 -16.59 -4.85
C GLU A 101 15.10 -15.43 -5.54
N TYR A 102 14.74 -14.19 -5.20
CA TYR A 102 15.35 -12.99 -5.77
C TYR A 102 16.80 -12.81 -5.31
N GLU A 103 17.10 -13.09 -4.04
CA GLU A 103 18.44 -13.00 -3.48
C GLU A 103 19.40 -14.01 -4.12
N ARG A 104 18.98 -15.27 -4.27
CA ARG A 104 19.78 -16.29 -4.99
C ARG A 104 20.07 -15.88 -6.43
N LEU A 105 19.07 -15.36 -7.14
CA LEU A 105 19.23 -14.90 -8.52
C LEU A 105 20.18 -13.69 -8.59
N ALA A 106 20.11 -12.79 -7.61
CA ALA A 106 20.99 -11.63 -7.51
C ALA A 106 22.45 -12.05 -7.25
N GLU A 107 22.69 -12.99 -6.35
CA GLU A 107 24.01 -13.57 -6.09
C GLU A 107 24.61 -14.27 -7.32
N GLU A 108 23.81 -15.09 -8.02
CA GLU A 108 24.23 -15.75 -9.26
C GLU A 108 24.60 -14.71 -10.35
N SER A 109 23.78 -13.67 -10.50
CA SER A 109 24.06 -12.58 -11.44
C SER A 109 25.33 -11.80 -11.09
N ALA A 110 25.64 -11.63 -9.79
CA ALA A 110 26.83 -10.95 -9.32
C ALA A 110 28.08 -11.80 -9.59
N LEU A 111 28.01 -13.12 -9.36
CA LEU A 111 29.08 -14.06 -9.69
C LEU A 111 29.35 -14.12 -11.20
N LYS A 112 28.29 -14.13 -12.02
CA LYS A 112 28.42 -14.14 -13.48
C LYS A 112 29.09 -12.86 -14.00
N ARG A 113 28.74 -11.69 -13.43
CA ARG A 113 29.39 -10.41 -13.76
C ARG A 113 30.88 -10.43 -13.43
N LYS A 114 31.26 -10.88 -12.23
CA LYS A 114 32.66 -11.01 -11.83
C LYS A 114 33.46 -11.94 -12.75
N ARG A 115 32.86 -13.07 -13.15
CA ARG A 115 33.52 -13.99 -14.10
C ARG A 115 33.74 -13.36 -15.46
N MET A 116 32.75 -12.66 -16.00
CA MET A 116 32.90 -11.97 -17.29
C MET A 116 33.98 -10.88 -17.21
N GLU A 117 34.05 -10.14 -16.10
CA GLU A 117 35.08 -9.10 -15.89
C GLU A 117 36.49 -9.69 -15.88
N GLN A 118 36.69 -10.80 -15.16
CA GLN A 118 37.97 -11.53 -15.16
C GLN A 118 38.36 -12.02 -16.57
N GLU A 119 37.41 -12.61 -17.31
CA GLU A 119 37.66 -13.10 -18.66
C GLU A 119 37.98 -11.95 -19.64
N THR A 120 37.32 -10.79 -19.50
CA THR A 120 37.64 -9.61 -20.30
C THR A 120 39.01 -9.04 -19.98
N ASP A 121 39.39 -8.99 -18.71
CA ASP A 121 40.71 -8.54 -18.29
C ASP A 121 41.80 -9.47 -18.83
N GLU A 122 41.65 -10.79 -18.67
CA GLU A 122 42.59 -11.77 -19.22
C GLU A 122 42.76 -11.64 -20.73
N ARG A 123 41.65 -11.46 -21.47
CA ARG A 123 41.69 -11.21 -22.92
C ARG A 123 42.41 -9.92 -23.26
N TYR A 124 42.20 -8.85 -22.48
CA TYR A 124 42.87 -7.58 -22.68
C TYR A 124 44.39 -7.71 -22.50
N TYR A 125 44.83 -8.36 -21.41
CA TYR A 125 46.24 -8.61 -21.15
C TYR A 125 46.87 -9.48 -22.24
N GLN A 126 46.23 -10.58 -22.62
CA GLN A 126 46.75 -11.48 -23.66
C GLN A 126 46.89 -10.77 -25.01
N THR A 127 45.89 -9.96 -25.39
CA THR A 127 45.93 -9.16 -26.62
C THR A 127 47.05 -8.13 -26.57
N GLY A 128 47.26 -7.49 -25.42
CA GLY A 128 48.37 -6.56 -25.21
C GLY A 128 49.75 -7.21 -25.34
N ILE A 129 49.93 -8.41 -24.80
CA ILE A 129 51.16 -9.20 -24.94
C ILE A 129 51.37 -9.55 -26.43
N ASN A 130 50.35 -10.08 -27.10
CA ASN A 130 50.43 -10.42 -28.52
C ASN A 130 50.80 -9.22 -29.39
N LYS A 131 50.22 -8.03 -29.13
CA LYS A 131 50.54 -6.80 -29.85
C LYS A 131 52.01 -6.40 -29.66
N LYS A 132 52.55 -6.52 -28.44
CA LYS A 132 53.97 -6.25 -28.17
C LYS A 132 54.88 -7.23 -28.90
N VAL A 133 54.58 -8.53 -28.86
CA VAL A 133 55.37 -9.56 -29.55
C VAL A 133 55.37 -9.34 -31.07
N VAL A 134 54.20 -9.07 -31.66
CA VAL A 134 54.09 -8.77 -33.10
C VAL A 134 54.87 -7.50 -33.46
N SER A 135 54.86 -6.48 -32.61
CA SER A 135 55.65 -5.27 -32.87
C SER A 135 57.16 -5.54 -32.82
N ILE A 136 57.65 -6.31 -31.84
CA ILE A 136 59.08 -6.66 -31.72
C ILE A 136 59.52 -7.46 -32.94
N ALA A 137 58.76 -8.50 -33.33
CA ALA A 137 59.04 -9.28 -34.53
C ALA A 137 59.04 -8.41 -35.80
N GLY A 138 58.12 -7.43 -35.89
CA GLY A 138 58.11 -6.45 -36.99
C GLY A 138 59.36 -5.56 -37.04
N TYR A 139 59.86 -5.10 -35.89
CA TYR A 139 61.08 -4.28 -35.81
C TYR A 139 62.35 -5.08 -36.10
N GLU A 140 62.41 -6.36 -35.69
CA GLU A 140 63.51 -7.28 -36.03
C GLU A 140 63.54 -7.61 -37.52
N VAL A 141 62.38 -7.92 -38.12
CA VAL A 141 62.27 -8.22 -39.57
C VAL A 141 62.57 -6.98 -40.42
N ALA A 142 62.26 -5.77 -39.93
CA ALA A 142 62.61 -4.51 -40.59
C ALA A 142 64.09 -4.10 -40.42
N GLY A 143 64.88 -4.84 -39.63
CA GLY A 143 66.31 -4.57 -39.41
C GLY A 143 66.60 -3.29 -38.60
N ILE A 144 65.60 -2.79 -37.85
CA ILE A 144 65.70 -1.53 -37.10
C ILE A 144 66.30 -1.75 -35.70
N LEU A 145 66.17 -2.95 -35.15
CA LEU A 145 66.82 -3.35 -33.91
C LEU A 145 68.13 -4.09 -34.24
N ARG A 146 69.27 -3.55 -33.80
CA ARG A 146 70.60 -4.16 -33.94
C ARG A 146 71.32 -4.12 -32.61
#